data_AF-U2T1G7-F1
#
_entry.id   AF-U2T1G7-F1
#
_cell.length_a   1.000
_cell.length_b   1.000
_cell.length_c   1.000
_cell.angle_alpha   90.00
_cell.angle_beta   90.00
_cell.angle_gamma   90.00
#
_symmetry.space_group_name_H-M   'P 1'
#
loop_
_entity.id
_entity.type
_entity.pdbx_description
1 polymer ?
#
loop_
_entity_poly.entity_id
_entity_poly.type
_entity_poly.pdbx_seq_one_letter_code
_entity_poly.pdbx_strand_id
1 'polypeptide(L)'
;AAGEQLTQGQARRVDDPLAAAREWHALAQEHGWSIRELVVSQTTRHEFIGTPDSIAAQLDDAAQTGAADGYVLSGSVVPHGIDEFVDRVVPLLQERGVLRTEYEHPTLRGTLGLSDPDERTGAAPRVEVAS
;
A
#
# COMPACT_ATOMS: atom_id res chain seq x y z
N ALA A 1 -35.68 7.73 18.71
CA ALA A 1 -35.48 7.26 17.32
C ALA A 1 -34.09 7.71 16.88
N ALA A 2 -33.08 6.88 17.12
CA ALA A 2 -31.69 7.14 16.75
C ALA A 2 -31.38 6.32 15.49
N GLY A 3 -30.87 6.99 14.47
CA GLY A 3 -30.62 6.43 13.16
C GLY A 3 -29.55 5.35 13.21
N GLU A 4 -29.90 4.20 12.64
CA GLU A 4 -29.00 3.11 12.35
C GLU A 4 -28.15 3.51 11.13
N GLN A 5 -27.07 4.26 11.36
CA GLN A 5 -25.99 4.41 10.39
C GLN A 5 -25.21 3.09 10.34
N LEU A 6 -25.78 2.12 9.65
CA LEU A 6 -25.03 1.00 9.12
C LEU A 6 -23.96 1.57 8.19
N THR A 7 -22.69 1.45 8.61
CA THR A 7 -21.54 1.68 7.74
C THR A 7 -21.64 0.74 6.56
N GLN A 8 -22.21 1.20 5.45
CA GLN A 8 -22.19 0.45 4.20
C GLN A 8 -20.74 0.40 3.71
N GLY A 9 -20.11 -0.76 3.84
CA GLY A 9 -18.83 -1.01 3.19
C GLY A 9 -18.97 -0.79 1.68
N GLN A 10 -18.04 -0.06 1.08
CA GLN A 10 -18.00 0.13 -0.37
C GLN A 10 -17.60 -1.19 -1.04
N ALA A 11 -18.60 -2.02 -1.35
CA ALA A 11 -18.41 -3.34 -1.91
C ALA A 11 -18.71 -3.44 -3.41
N ARG A 12 -18.91 -2.32 -4.12
CA ARG A 12 -19.09 -2.34 -5.58
C ARG A 12 -18.00 -1.54 -6.27
N ARG A 13 -16.99 -2.26 -6.76
CA ARG A 13 -15.87 -1.72 -7.55
C ARG A 13 -16.24 -1.43 -9.02
N VAL A 14 -17.46 -1.76 -9.45
CA VAL A 14 -17.91 -1.65 -10.85
C VAL A 14 -19.39 -1.24 -10.88
N ASP A 15 -19.70 -0.16 -11.59
CA ASP A 15 -21.06 0.38 -11.72
C ASP A 15 -21.94 -0.48 -12.64
N ASP A 16 -21.38 -1.04 -13.72
CA ASP A 16 -22.04 -2.00 -14.63
C ASP A 16 -21.21 -3.29 -14.79
N PRO A 17 -21.59 -4.37 -14.08
CA PRO A 17 -20.89 -5.65 -14.16
C PRO A 17 -20.92 -6.32 -15.53
N LEU A 18 -21.98 -6.13 -16.33
CA LEU A 18 -22.12 -6.78 -17.63
C LEU A 18 -21.24 -6.10 -18.69
N ALA A 19 -21.15 -4.76 -18.64
CA ALA A 19 -20.23 -4.03 -19.50
C ALA A 19 -18.78 -4.43 -19.23
N ALA A 20 -18.36 -4.47 -17.95
CA ALA A 20 -17.01 -4.89 -17.57
C ALA A 20 -16.69 -6.34 -17.99
N ALA A 21 -17.65 -7.26 -17.86
CA ALA A 21 -17.47 -8.64 -18.31
C ALA A 21 -17.26 -8.74 -19.83
N ARG A 22 -18.00 -7.93 -20.62
CA ARG A 22 -17.83 -7.88 -22.08
C ARG A 22 -16.47 -7.33 -22.47
N GLU A 23 -16.01 -6.27 -21.80
CA GLU A 23 -14.69 -5.68 -22.02
C GLU A 23 -13.58 -6.70 -21.75
N TRP A 24 -13.62 -7.36 -20.60
CA TRP A 24 -12.60 -8.36 -20.24
C TRP A 24 -12.64 -9.58 -21.16
N HIS A 25 -13.83 -10.00 -21.61
CA HIS A 25 -13.95 -11.06 -22.60
C HIS A 25 -13.34 -10.66 -23.95
N ALA A 26 -13.59 -9.43 -24.42
CA ALA A 26 -13.00 -8.93 -25.66
C ALA A 26 -11.46 -8.89 -25.56
N LEU A 27 -10.92 -8.40 -24.45
CA LEU A 27 -9.48 -8.37 -24.18
C LEU A 27 -8.87 -9.78 -24.19
N ALA A 28 -9.51 -10.75 -23.54
CA ALA A 28 -9.04 -12.13 -23.54
C ALA A 28 -9.06 -12.76 -24.94
N GLN A 29 -10.07 -12.46 -25.77
CA GLN A 29 -10.14 -12.94 -27.15
C GLN A 29 -9.04 -12.33 -28.03
N GLU A 30 -8.77 -11.03 -27.86
CA GLU A 30 -7.71 -10.32 -28.59
C GLU A 30 -6.33 -10.94 -28.33
N HIS A 31 -6.02 -11.23 -27.06
CA HIS A 31 -4.73 -11.78 -26.67
C HIS A 31 -4.65 -13.31 -26.68
N GLY A 32 -5.77 -14.01 -26.93
CA GLY A 32 -5.85 -15.46 -26.86
C GLY A 32 -5.63 -16.03 -25.45
N TRP A 33 -5.96 -15.26 -24.41
CA TRP A 33 -5.75 -15.63 -23.01
C TRP A 33 -6.82 -16.57 -22.47
N SER A 34 -6.39 -17.51 -21.63
CA SER A 34 -7.27 -18.24 -20.72
C SER A 34 -7.86 -17.31 -19.65
N ILE A 35 -8.94 -17.74 -18.99
CA ILE A 35 -9.53 -16.99 -17.86
C ILE A 35 -8.49 -16.70 -16.77
N ARG A 36 -7.57 -17.64 -16.52
CA ARG A 36 -6.49 -17.45 -15.55
C ARG A 36 -5.57 -16.30 -15.97
N GLU A 37 -5.11 -16.28 -17.22
CA GLU A 37 -4.20 -15.25 -17.73
C GLU A 37 -4.88 -13.86 -17.75
N LEU A 38 -6.15 -13.80 -18.15
CA LEU A 38 -6.95 -12.58 -18.04
C LEU A 38 -6.99 -12.07 -16.60
N VAL A 39 -7.33 -12.93 -15.63
CA VAL A 39 -7.40 -12.53 -14.21
C VAL A 39 -6.03 -12.06 -13.71
N VAL A 40 -4.94 -12.77 -14.03
CA VAL A 40 -3.58 -12.34 -13.68
C VAL A 40 -3.29 -10.96 -14.28
N SER A 41 -3.53 -10.75 -15.56
CA SER A 41 -3.28 -9.45 -16.21
C SER A 41 -4.04 -8.29 -15.56
N GLN A 42 -5.29 -8.52 -15.14
CA GLN A 42 -6.15 -7.46 -14.59
C GLN A 42 -5.91 -7.19 -13.10
N THR A 43 -5.47 -8.21 -12.35
CA THR A 43 -5.35 -8.12 -10.89
C THR A 43 -3.92 -7.94 -10.41
N THR A 44 -2.95 -8.33 -11.22
CA THR A 44 -1.55 -8.27 -10.86
C THR A 44 -0.96 -6.92 -11.29
N ARG A 45 -0.78 -6.02 -10.33
CA ARG A 45 0.01 -4.80 -10.51
C ARG A 45 1.37 -5.01 -9.88
N HIS A 46 2.39 -5.26 -10.69
CA HIS A 46 3.77 -5.26 -10.20
C HIS A 46 4.42 -3.94 -10.60
N GLU A 47 4.62 -3.05 -9.64
CA GLU A 47 5.33 -1.79 -9.87
C GLU A 47 6.85 -1.99 -9.87
N PHE A 48 7.35 -2.97 -9.11
CA PHE A 48 8.78 -3.25 -8.97
C PHE A 48 9.08 -4.71 -9.30
N ILE A 49 9.78 -4.95 -10.42
CA ILE A 49 10.31 -6.26 -10.81
C ILE A 49 11.79 -6.07 -11.15
N GLY A 50 12.68 -6.76 -10.44
CA GLY A 50 14.11 -6.66 -10.70
C GLY A 50 14.97 -7.31 -9.62
N THR A 51 16.27 -7.05 -9.69
CA THR A 51 17.23 -7.42 -8.64
C THR A 51 17.05 -6.52 -7.41
N PRO A 52 17.53 -6.95 -6.22
CA PRO A 52 17.48 -6.11 -5.02
C PRO A 52 18.10 -4.72 -5.23
N ASP A 53 19.24 -4.63 -5.91
CA ASP A 53 19.88 -3.36 -6.28
C ASP A 53 19.02 -2.48 -7.19
N SER A 54 18.37 -3.08 -8.20
CA SER A 54 17.50 -2.34 -9.11
C SER A 54 16.26 -1.81 -8.41
N ILE A 55 15.67 -2.60 -7.52
CA ILE A 55 14.52 -2.18 -6.72
C ILE A 55 14.95 -1.07 -5.74
N ALA A 56 16.07 -1.24 -5.04
CA ALA A 56 16.59 -0.21 -4.13
C ALA A 56 16.88 1.11 -4.85
N ALA A 57 17.45 1.06 -6.07
CA ALA A 57 17.71 2.24 -6.88
C ALA A 57 16.41 2.96 -7.31
N GLN A 58 15.36 2.22 -7.67
CA GLN A 58 14.06 2.81 -8.03
C GLN A 58 13.37 3.47 -6.83
N LEU A 59 13.42 2.83 -5.65
CA LEU A 59 12.85 3.39 -4.42
C LEU A 59 13.62 4.62 -3.94
N ASP A 60 14.95 4.62 -4.08
CA ASP A 60 15.81 5.76 -3.81
C ASP A 60 15.46 6.94 -4.73
N ASP A 61 15.38 6.72 -6.04
CA ASP A 61 14.98 7.76 -7.01
C ASP A 61 13.60 8.36 -6.69
N ALA A 62 12.61 7.51 -6.36
CA ALA A 62 11.28 7.98 -5.98
C ALA A 62 11.30 8.86 -4.72
N ALA A 63 12.13 8.51 -3.73
CA ALA A 63 12.30 9.31 -2.52
C ALA A 63 13.00 10.64 -2.81
N GLN A 64 14.09 10.62 -3.59
CA GLN A 64 14.86 11.84 -3.93
C GLN A 64 14.06 12.82 -4.80
N THR A 65 13.21 12.31 -5.69
CA THR A 65 12.37 13.12 -6.58
C THR A 65 11.08 13.60 -5.92
N GLY A 66 10.76 13.12 -4.71
CA GLY A 66 9.50 13.40 -4.04
C GLY A 66 8.28 12.77 -4.72
N ALA A 67 8.49 11.71 -5.52
CA ALA A 67 7.40 10.98 -6.17
C ALA A 67 6.56 10.18 -5.15
N ALA A 68 7.18 9.76 -4.03
CA ALA A 68 6.52 9.10 -2.92
C ALA A 68 7.29 9.28 -1.60
N ASP A 69 6.57 9.46 -0.48
CA ASP A 69 7.14 9.49 0.88
C ASP A 69 7.39 8.08 1.45
N GLY A 70 6.81 7.05 0.84
CA GLY A 70 6.92 5.66 1.26
C GLY A 70 5.96 4.74 0.53
N TYR A 71 6.13 3.43 0.76
CA TYR A 71 5.37 2.38 0.08
C TYR A 71 4.68 1.46 1.09
N VAL A 72 3.51 0.97 0.72
CA VAL A 72 2.81 -0.10 1.43
C VAL A 72 3.11 -1.42 0.74
N LEU A 73 3.85 -2.28 1.42
CA LEU A 73 4.19 -3.61 0.90
C LEU A 73 3.07 -4.61 1.23
N SER A 74 2.62 -5.35 0.22
CA SER A 74 1.65 -6.44 0.39
C SER A 74 2.34 -7.77 0.13
N GLY A 75 2.52 -8.56 1.20
CA GLY A 75 2.96 -9.94 1.08
C GLY A 75 1.87 -10.79 0.41
N SER A 76 2.23 -11.58 -0.60
CA SER A 76 1.29 -12.48 -1.28
C SER A 76 1.03 -13.78 -0.52
N VAL A 77 1.80 -14.02 0.56
CA VAL A 77 1.70 -15.18 1.45
C VAL A 77 1.67 -14.62 2.89
N VAL A 78 1.15 -15.37 3.86
CA VAL A 78 1.19 -15.01 5.29
C VAL A 78 1.54 -16.29 6.06
N PRO A 79 2.47 -16.26 7.03
CA PRO A 79 3.17 -15.07 7.55
C PRO A 79 4.38 -14.60 6.72
N HIS A 80 4.77 -15.35 5.69
CA HIS A 80 5.98 -15.10 4.88
C HIS A 80 5.69 -14.23 3.66
N GLY A 81 6.72 -13.73 2.98
CA GLY A 81 6.55 -13.16 1.64
C GLY A 81 6.97 -11.70 1.52
N ILE A 82 7.48 -11.13 2.60
CA ILE A 82 8.30 -9.91 2.56
C ILE A 82 9.73 -10.15 3.05
N ASP A 83 10.05 -11.36 3.52
CA ASP A 83 11.34 -11.69 4.13
C ASP A 83 12.50 -11.42 3.18
N GLU A 84 12.40 -11.86 1.91
CA GLU A 84 13.43 -11.60 0.91
C GLU A 84 13.63 -10.10 0.66
N PHE A 85 12.56 -9.31 0.66
CA PHE A 85 12.66 -7.85 0.52
C PHE A 85 13.38 -7.24 1.74
N VAL A 86 13.01 -7.67 2.94
CA VAL A 86 13.64 -7.22 4.19
C VAL A 86 15.11 -7.61 4.23
N ASP A 87 15.47 -8.82 3.85
CA ASP A 87 16.85 -9.31 3.95
C ASP A 87 17.76 -8.73 2.85
N ARG A 88 17.21 -8.39 1.68
CA ARG A 88 18.01 -8.05 0.49
C ARG A 88 17.91 -6.59 0.07
N VAL A 89 16.78 -5.91 0.32
CA VAL A 89 16.54 -4.53 -0.16
C VAL A 89 16.68 -3.52 0.97
N VAL A 90 16.17 -3.81 2.17
CA VAL A 90 16.26 -2.89 3.32
C VAL A 90 17.71 -2.46 3.64
N PRO A 91 18.71 -3.36 3.68
CA PRO A 91 20.10 -2.95 3.90
C PRO A 91 20.61 -1.95 2.86
N LEU A 92 20.27 -2.16 1.57
CA LEU A 92 20.66 -1.26 0.49
C LEU A 92 19.99 0.12 0.63
N LEU A 93 18.73 0.17 1.05
CA LEU A 93 18.02 1.43 1.32
C LEU A 93 18.62 2.18 2.52
N GLN A 94 19.07 1.44 3.55
CA GLN A 94 19.76 2.00 4.70
C GLN A 94 21.15 2.53 4.33
N GLU A 95 21.92 1.79 3.53
CA GLU A 95 23.22 2.23 3.00
C GLU A 95 23.10 3.50 2.15
N ARG A 96 22.00 3.64 1.39
CA ARG A 96 21.67 4.84 0.61
C ARG A 96 21.13 6.00 1.44
N GLY A 97 20.81 5.77 2.73
CA GLY A 97 20.27 6.80 3.63
C GLY A 97 18.81 7.17 3.39
N VAL A 98 18.08 6.42 2.54
CA VAL A 98 16.65 6.66 2.29
C VAL A 98 15.74 5.92 3.26
N LEU A 99 16.28 4.99 4.03
CA LEU A 99 15.55 4.26 5.06
C LEU A 99 16.28 4.32 6.39
N ARG A 100 15.51 4.52 7.46
CA ARG A 100 16.01 4.57 8.84
C ARG A 100 16.66 3.24 9.27
N THR A 101 17.67 3.31 10.12
CA THR A 101 18.33 2.15 10.75
C THR A 101 17.78 1.82 12.13
N GLU A 102 17.18 2.80 12.81
CA GLU A 102 16.57 2.66 14.13
C GLU A 102 15.29 3.48 14.27
N TYR A 103 14.52 3.19 15.32
CA TYR A 103 13.31 3.92 15.67
C TYR A 103 13.60 4.82 16.88
N GLU A 104 13.65 6.12 16.65
CA GLU A 104 13.96 7.11 17.70
C GLU A 104 12.72 7.55 18.49
N HIS A 105 11.52 7.36 17.91
CA HIS A 105 10.27 7.80 18.49
C HIS A 105 9.41 6.64 19.00
N PRO A 106 8.74 6.80 20.17
CA PRO A 106 7.91 5.75 20.75
C PRO A 106 6.54 5.60 20.08
N THR A 107 6.17 6.52 19.19
CA THR A 107 4.89 6.52 18.49
C THR A 107 5.09 6.53 16.98
N LEU A 108 4.18 5.86 16.25
CA LEU A 108 4.16 5.91 14.80
C LEU A 108 4.08 7.35 14.27
N ARG A 109 3.32 8.20 14.97
CA ARG A 109 3.18 9.62 14.63
C ARG A 109 4.52 10.35 14.70
N GLY A 110 5.29 10.15 15.78
CA GLY A 110 6.64 10.69 15.91
C GLY A 110 7.56 10.17 14.81
N THR A 111 7.54 8.86 14.53
CA THR A 111 8.34 8.24 13.45
C THR A 111 8.02 8.82 12.07
N LEU A 112 6.78 9.27 11.83
CA LEU A 112 6.35 9.90 10.58
C LEU A 112 6.51 11.43 10.57
N GLY A 113 7.09 12.04 11.62
CA GLY A 113 7.28 13.49 11.71
C GLY A 113 5.96 14.29 11.81
N LEU A 114 4.89 13.66 12.28
CA LEU A 114 3.57 14.27 12.35
C LEU A 114 3.35 14.97 13.71
N SER A 115 2.80 16.19 13.70
CA SER A 115 2.42 16.94 14.92
C SER A 115 1.38 16.21 15.76
N ASP A 116 1.34 16.45 17.07
CA ASP A 116 0.37 15.81 17.95
C ASP A 116 -1.09 16.19 17.59
N PRO A 117 -2.07 15.29 17.80
CA PRO A 117 -3.44 15.53 17.38
C PRO A 117 -4.07 16.73 18.09
N ASP A 118 -3.66 16.98 19.32
CA ASP A 118 -4.10 18.11 20.15
C ASP A 118 -3.61 19.46 19.59
N GLU A 119 -2.57 19.47 18.75
CA GLU A 119 -2.05 20.66 18.07
C GLU A 119 -2.77 20.94 16.74
N ARG A 120 -3.28 19.90 16.06
CA ARG A 120 -3.93 20.03 14.73
C ARG A 120 -5.43 20.26 14.81
N THR A 121 -6.09 19.67 15.81
CA THR A 121 -7.49 19.91 16.08
C THR A 121 -7.51 20.78 17.32
N GLY A 122 -7.82 22.08 17.19
CA GLY A 122 -8.01 22.93 18.37
C GLY A 122 -8.90 22.18 19.37
N ALA A 123 -8.30 21.79 20.50
CA ALA A 123 -8.67 20.66 21.35
C ALA A 123 -10.17 20.29 21.35
N ALA A 124 -10.53 19.17 20.74
CA ALA A 124 -11.74 18.45 21.12
C ALA A 124 -11.40 17.59 22.35
N PRO A 125 -12.16 17.69 23.45
CA PRO A 125 -11.81 17.03 24.70
C PRO A 125 -11.74 15.51 24.53
N ARG A 126 -10.62 14.91 24.94
CA ARG A 126 -10.47 13.45 25.09
C ARG A 126 -11.58 12.95 26.03
N VAL A 127 -12.41 12.03 25.56
CA VAL A 127 -13.35 11.32 26.43
C VAL A 127 -12.54 10.34 27.27
N GLU A 128 -12.32 10.67 28.54
CA GLU A 128 -11.78 9.73 29.52
C GLU A 128 -12.81 8.61 29.72
N VAL A 129 -12.45 7.40 29.27
CA VAL A 129 -13.20 6.20 29.60
C VAL A 129 -12.71 5.74 30.97
N ALA A 130 -13.47 6.06 32.01
CA ALA A 130 -13.23 5.57 33.35
C ALA A 130 -13.36 4.03 33.38
N SER A 131 -12.38 3.37 34.00
CA SER A 131 -12.32 1.93 34.24
C SER A 131 -13.44 1.42 35.13
#